data_AF-A0A843FF55-F1
#
_entry.id   AF-A0A843FF55-F1
#
_cell.length_a   1.000
_cell.length_b   1.000
_cell.length_c   1.000
_cell.angle_alpha   90.00
_cell.angle_beta   90.00
_cell.angle_gamma   90.00
#
_symmetry.space_group_name_H-M   'P 1'
#
loop_
_entity.id
_entity.type
_entity.pdbx_description
1 polymer ?
#
loop_
_entity_poly.entity_id
_entity_poly.type
_entity_poly.pdbx_seq_one_letter_code
_entity_poly.pdbx_strand_id
1 'polypeptide(L)'
;MSEKDSKLDQIIKTIEENDIKFLKLELRDIHGLPKSMAVPLKKADDVEDIVNDGLLFDGSSIAGLASINDSDLLAKPDINTFSTIPWRPESKGTSRFICD
;
A
#
# COMPACT_ATOMS: atom_id res chain seq x y z
N MET A 1 16.97 -6.19 -16.30
CA MET A 1 16.07 -6.04 -15.14
C MET A 1 16.14 -4.61 -14.66
N SER A 2 15.01 -3.92 -14.53
CA SER A 2 14.97 -2.63 -13.82
C SER A 2 15.24 -2.87 -12.33
N GLU A 3 15.79 -1.88 -11.63
CA GLU A 3 15.96 -1.94 -10.16
C GLU A 3 14.62 -2.15 -9.44
N LYS A 4 13.54 -1.59 -10.02
CA LYS A 4 12.17 -1.73 -9.53
C LYS A 4 11.69 -3.19 -9.57
N ASP A 5 11.90 -3.88 -10.69
CA ASP A 5 11.46 -5.27 -10.88
C ASP A 5 12.14 -6.18 -9.85
N SER A 6 13.44 -5.99 -9.62
CA SER A 6 14.18 -6.79 -8.63
C SER A 6 13.68 -6.57 -7.19
N LYS A 7 13.23 -5.36 -6.84
CA LYS A 7 12.63 -5.09 -5.52
C LYS A 7 11.25 -5.68 -5.40
N LEU A 8 10.47 -5.63 -6.49
CA LEU A 8 9.13 -6.21 -6.52
C LEU A 8 9.18 -7.73 -6.31
N ASP A 9 10.10 -8.42 -6.97
CA ASP A 9 10.32 -9.85 -6.76
C ASP A 9 10.64 -10.19 -5.28
N GLN A 10 11.45 -9.37 -4.62
CA GLN A 10 11.76 -9.54 -3.19
C GLN A 10 10.53 -9.32 -2.30
N ILE A 11 9.69 -8.34 -2.63
CA ILE A 11 8.45 -8.05 -1.91
C ILE A 11 7.46 -9.21 -2.07
N ILE A 12 7.25 -9.71 -3.29
CA ILE A 12 6.38 -10.85 -3.59
C ILE A 12 6.83 -12.05 -2.77
N LYS A 13 8.12 -12.38 -2.80
CA LYS A 13 8.69 -13.47 -2.00
C LYS A 13 8.44 -13.27 -0.50
N THR A 14 8.61 -12.05 0.01
CA THR A 14 8.36 -11.73 1.43
C THR A 14 6.89 -11.91 1.79
N ILE A 15 5.97 -11.54 0.91
CA ILE A 15 4.52 -11.68 1.09
C ILE A 15 4.13 -13.16 1.18
N GLU A 16 4.71 -14.01 0.33
CA GLU A 16 4.49 -15.46 0.37
C GLU A 16 5.06 -16.11 1.64
N GLU A 17 6.32 -15.82 1.96
CA GLU A 17 7.02 -16.42 3.11
C GLU A 17 6.35 -16.08 4.45
N ASN A 18 5.80 -14.88 4.58
CA ASN A 18 5.14 -14.41 5.80
C ASN A 18 3.60 -14.54 5.76
N ASP A 19 3.04 -15.27 4.79
CA ASP A 19 1.59 -15.47 4.61
C ASP A 19 0.79 -14.16 4.73
N ILE A 20 1.27 -13.09 4.09
CA ILE A 20 0.65 -11.76 4.18
C ILE A 20 -0.66 -11.77 3.39
N LYS A 21 -1.75 -11.34 4.04
CA LYS A 21 -3.09 -11.25 3.41
C LYS A 21 -3.60 -9.83 3.25
N PHE A 22 -2.93 -8.86 3.88
CA PHE A 22 -3.35 -7.47 3.85
C PHE A 22 -2.17 -6.56 3.58
N LEU A 23 -2.36 -5.62 2.66
CA LEU A 23 -1.49 -4.46 2.48
C LEU A 23 -2.16 -3.22 3.06
N LYS A 24 -1.45 -2.52 3.92
CA LYS A 24 -1.83 -1.18 4.36
C LYS A 24 -1.18 -0.14 3.48
N LEU A 25 -1.98 0.64 2.79
CA LEU A 25 -1.54 1.85 2.11
C LEU A 25 -1.69 3.01 3.08
N GLU A 26 -0.58 3.60 3.51
CA GLU A 26 -0.55 4.68 4.51
C GLU A 26 -0.22 6.00 3.84
N LEU A 27 -1.00 7.04 4.17
CA LEU A 27 -0.77 8.41 3.71
C LEU A 27 -0.91 9.39 4.88
N ARG A 28 -0.54 10.65 4.65
CA ARG A 28 -0.64 11.73 5.62
C ARG A 28 -1.65 12.76 5.14
N ASP A 29 -2.50 13.24 6.05
CA ASP A 29 -3.29 14.44 5.79
C ASP A 29 -2.46 15.72 6.03
N ILE A 30 -3.04 16.88 5.73
CA ILE A 30 -2.38 18.18 5.91
C ILE A 30 -2.02 18.50 7.37
N HIS A 31 -2.59 17.78 8.33
CA HIS A 31 -2.29 17.91 9.75
C HIS A 31 -1.22 16.90 10.21
N GLY A 32 -0.68 16.11 9.29
CA GLY A 32 0.32 15.07 9.55
C GLY A 32 -0.25 13.80 10.18
N LEU A 33 -1.58 13.63 10.22
CA LEU A 33 -2.18 12.44 10.80
C LEU A 33 -2.11 11.27 9.79
N PRO A 34 -1.74 10.05 10.23
CA PRO A 34 -1.86 8.85 9.41
C PRO A 34 -3.31 8.61 8.99
N LYS A 35 -3.51 8.38 7.69
CA LYS A 35 -4.66 7.66 7.17
C LYS A 35 -4.16 6.35 6.56
N SER A 36 -4.98 5.31 6.63
CA SER A 36 -4.59 4.03 6.06
C SER A 36 -5.77 3.30 5.45
N MET A 37 -5.55 2.68 4.30
CA MET A 37 -6.49 1.77 3.65
C MET A 37 -5.93 0.35 3.69
N ALA A 38 -6.76 -0.63 4.02
CA ALA A 38 -6.37 -2.03 4.03
C ALA A 38 -6.87 -2.72 2.75
N VAL A 39 -5.95 -3.22 1.94
CA VAL A 39 -6.21 -3.93 0.70
C VAL A 39 -5.98 -5.42 0.94
N PRO A 40 -6.98 -6.28 0.72
CA PRO A 40 -6.78 -7.73 0.79
C PRO A 40 -6.01 -8.22 -0.43
N LEU A 41 -4.99 -9.06 -0.19
CA LEU A 41 -4.28 -9.79 -1.24
C LEU A 41 -4.92 -11.16 -1.42
N LYS A 42 -5.25 -11.52 -2.66
CA LYS A 42 -5.69 -12.89 -3.01
C LYS A 42 -4.46 -13.74 -3.35
N LYS A 43 -3.49 -13.15 -4.03
CA LYS A 43 -2.20 -13.72 -4.40
C LYS A 43 -1.08 -12.74 -4.09
N ALA A 44 0.16 -13.22 -3.99
CA ALA A 44 1.29 -12.35 -3.73
C ALA A 44 1.55 -11.38 -4.89
N ASP A 45 1.41 -11.86 -6.13
CA ASP A 45 1.59 -11.06 -7.36
C ASP A 45 0.60 -9.90 -7.48
N ASP A 46 -0.54 -9.92 -6.77
CA ASP A 46 -1.50 -8.80 -6.76
C ASP A 46 -0.85 -7.48 -6.25
N VAL A 47 0.30 -7.57 -5.55
CA VAL A 47 1.08 -6.39 -5.15
C VAL A 47 1.66 -5.63 -6.34
N GLU A 48 1.93 -6.31 -7.46
CA GLU A 48 2.46 -5.71 -8.69
C GLU A 48 1.49 -4.68 -9.23
N ASP A 49 0.22 -5.06 -9.37
CA ASP A 49 -0.86 -4.18 -9.85
C ASP A 49 -0.99 -2.96 -8.92
N ILE A 50 -0.95 -3.17 -7.60
CA ILE A 50 -1.06 -2.09 -6.62
C ILE A 50 0.12 -1.11 -6.72
N VAL A 51 1.34 -1.62 -6.93
CA VAL A 51 2.55 -0.80 -7.09
C VAL A 51 2.56 -0.09 -8.46
N ASN A 52 2.08 -0.73 -9.52
CA ASN A 52 2.14 -0.22 -10.90
C ASN A 52 0.98 0.70 -11.27
N ASP A 53 -0.21 0.43 -10.76
CA ASP A 53 -1.43 1.17 -11.09
C ASP A 53 -1.89 2.07 -9.95
N GLY A 54 -1.49 1.78 -8.69
CA GLY A 54 -1.97 2.50 -7.51
C GLY A 54 -3.38 2.06 -7.09
N LEU A 55 -3.90 2.66 -6.03
CA LEU A 55 -5.25 2.37 -5.54
C LEU A 55 -6.13 3.63 -5.59
N LEU A 56 -7.26 3.54 -6.27
CA LEU A 56 -8.27 4.61 -6.26
C LEU A 56 -8.91 4.76 -4.88
N PHE A 57 -9.04 6.00 -4.42
CA PHE A 57 -9.73 6.34 -3.18
C PHE A 57 -10.37 7.73 -3.25
N ASP A 58 -11.35 7.95 -2.37
CA ASP A 58 -11.99 9.25 -2.21
C ASP A 58 -11.12 10.18 -1.34
N GLY A 59 -10.42 11.11 -2.00
CA GLY A 59 -9.61 12.16 -1.42
C GLY A 59 -10.40 13.22 -0.65
N SER A 60 -11.70 13.38 -0.91
CA SER A 60 -12.53 14.33 -0.16
C SER A 60 -12.76 13.88 1.29
N SER A 61 -12.60 12.57 1.54
CA SER A 61 -12.61 11.98 2.87
C SER A 61 -11.33 12.26 3.69
N ILE A 62 -10.33 12.93 3.11
CA ILE A 62 -9.10 13.29 3.80
C ILE A 62 -8.86 14.80 3.74
N ALA A 63 -8.67 15.39 4.92
CA ALA A 63 -8.48 16.82 5.08
C ALA A 63 -7.34 17.33 4.17
N GLY A 64 -7.71 18.22 3.23
CA GLY A 64 -6.78 18.95 2.38
C GLY A 64 -6.19 18.18 1.20
N LEU A 65 -6.66 16.97 0.87
CA LEU A 65 -6.21 16.25 -0.33
C LEU A 65 -7.03 16.58 -1.58
N ALA A 66 -8.37 16.65 -1.48
CA ALA A 66 -9.23 16.97 -2.61
C ALA A 66 -10.49 17.74 -2.21
N SER A 67 -11.04 18.47 -3.17
CA SER A 67 -12.39 19.02 -3.07
C SER A 67 -13.43 17.94 -3.41
N ILE A 68 -14.71 18.19 -3.09
CA ILE A 68 -15.80 17.25 -3.41
C ILE A 68 -15.93 16.99 -4.92
N ASN A 69 -15.62 17.99 -5.76
CA ASN A 69 -15.78 17.87 -7.21
C ASN A 69 -14.61 17.15 -7.91
N ASP A 70 -13.46 17.05 -7.23
CA ASP A 70 -12.24 16.41 -7.74
C ASP A 70 -11.77 15.34 -6.73
N SER A 71 -12.71 14.54 -6.23
CA SER A 71 -12.51 13.67 -5.08
C SER A 71 -11.74 12.39 -5.41
N ASP A 72 -11.78 11.91 -6.65
CA ASP A 72 -11.13 10.65 -7.04
C ASP A 72 -9.61 10.84 -7.14
N LEU A 73 -8.89 10.26 -6.20
CA LEU A 73 -7.43 10.29 -6.14
C LEU A 73 -6.86 8.88 -6.24
N LEU A 74 -5.58 8.81 -6.59
CA LEU A 74 -4.82 7.57 -6.69
C LEU A 74 -3.74 7.56 -5.62
N ALA A 75 -3.82 6.62 -4.68
CA ALA A 75 -2.76 6.38 -3.70
C ALA A 75 -1.66 5.57 -4.38
N LYS A 76 -0.49 6.17 -4.58
CA LYS A 76 0.63 5.52 -5.27
C LYS A 76 1.66 5.01 -4.27
N PRO A 77 1.82 3.69 -4.08
CA PRO A 77 2.81 3.15 -3.13
C PRO A 77 4.25 3.45 -3.56
N ASP A 78 5.07 3.96 -2.64
CA ASP A 78 6.53 3.97 -2.81
C ASP A 78 7.09 2.60 -2.44
N ILE A 79 7.60 1.89 -3.44
CA ILE A 79 8.19 0.55 -3.30
C ILE A 79 9.31 0.48 -2.26
N ASN A 80 10.02 1.58 -2.02
CA ASN A 80 11.12 1.64 -1.05
C ASN A 80 10.65 1.66 0.41
N THR A 81 9.35 1.87 0.64
CA THR A 81 8.76 2.01 1.98
C THR A 81 8.09 0.72 2.47
N PHE A 82 8.20 -0.37 1.71
CA PHE A 82 7.64 -1.66 2.08
C PHE A 82 8.16 -2.12 3.45
N SER A 83 7.23 -2.48 4.34
CA SER A 83 7.57 -3.02 5.65
C SER A 83 6.50 -3.97 6.14
N THR A 84 6.89 -5.14 6.63
CA THR A 84 6.01 -6.03 7.37
C THR A 84 5.71 -5.45 8.76
N ILE A 85 4.49 -5.62 9.25
CA ILE A 85 4.06 -5.12 10.56
C ILE A 85 4.30 -6.22 11.62
N PRO A 86 5.32 -6.08 12.51
CA PRO A 86 5.78 -7.20 13.34
C PRO A 86 4.84 -7.56 14.50
N TRP A 87 3.93 -6.66 14.88
CA TRP A 87 2.92 -6.93 15.92
C TRP A 87 1.61 -7.53 15.37
N ARG A 88 1.57 -7.86 14.08
CA ARG A 88 0.47 -8.63 13.47
C ARG A 88 0.77 -10.13 13.51
N PRO A 89 -0.25 -10.99 13.45
CA PRO A 89 -0.04 -12.44 13.49
C PRO A 89 0.90 -12.93 12.39
N GLU A 90 1.70 -13.95 12.69
CA GLU A 90 2.64 -14.57 11.74
C GLU A 90 1.93 -15.25 10.57
N SER A 91 0.71 -15.76 10.78
CA SER A 91 -0.18 -16.22 9.70
C SER A 91 -1.24 -15.17 9.43
N LYS A 92 -1.57 -14.95 8.15
CA LYS A 92 -2.46 -13.87 7.70
C LYS A 92 -1.95 -12.50 8.13
N GLY A 93 -0.65 -12.29 7.97
CA GLY A 93 0.04 -11.07 8.37
C GLY A 93 -0.37 -9.85 7.56
N THR A 94 0.19 -8.70 7.95
CA THR A 94 -0.04 -7.42 7.27
C THR A 94 1.28 -6.73 7.00
N SER A 95 1.46 -6.25 5.77
CA SER A 95 2.56 -5.37 5.41
C SER A 95 2.00 -4.00 5.03
N ARG A 96 2.87 -3.00 4.92
CA ARG A 96 2.48 -1.64 4.56
C ARG A 96 3.36 -1.03 3.49
N PHE A 97 2.81 -0.02 2.83
CA PHE A 97 3.51 0.97 2.02
C PHE A 97 3.12 2.36 2.51
N ILE A 98 4.03 3.31 2.34
CA ILE A 98 3.70 4.74 2.34
C ILE A 98 3.35 5.12 0.90
N CYS A 99 2.29 5.89 0.74
CA CYS A 99 1.81 6.36 -0.53
C CYS A 99 2.01 7.87 -0.69
N ASP A 100 2.26 8.26 -1.93
CA ASP A 100 2.11 9.64 -2.42
C ASP A 100 0.72 9.85 -3.04
#